data_AF-A0A967DY44-F1
#
_entry.id   AF-A0A967DY44-F1
#
_cell.length_a   1.000
_cell.length_b   1.000
_cell.length_c   1.000
_cell.angle_alpha   90.00
_cell.angle_beta   90.00
_cell.angle_gamma   90.00
#
_symmetry.space_group_name_H-M   'P 1'
#
loop_
_entity.id
_entity.type
_entity.pdbx_description
1 polymer ?
#
loop_
_entity_poly.entity_id
_entity_poly.type
_entity_poly.pdbx_seq_one_letter_code
_entity_poly.pdbx_strand_id
1 'polypeptide(L)'
;MKTVIAMFGSKRPELAISPWMRECLIAILSIVLVVCSATKAFPLDGHHGGSAEAERDWFRGSGYEIPGLSFRVFVDHSGAGDVLNESEVDAALSTVIETFSYLNHHRQDYPRFDEAVSKDMLERVTVQPLVRNHEGKEFPLLAVRTVDPRRVRLLISASMMKENAYLGQVDRFAPVLAREFQWVVSKAKTGHKAKTVFVNRDLPHAKIQADKDIRSLTGEERVRLLQQLFATYIRTVDDFRSLEGQSYYVFGRTNLVAPSQPDSTTKFYDMRVREALQEIVREPEFLERTPRAVMSLLNGAIWNVAFVNIDQRDWATRTRVLPTEKAVMVGQPGRLIQPAAILINLHRPAVPDDPFYIDTKHLPMGALSTDQLALVIAKEIQLNIIEKSQTGHVVQDALSAPE
;
A
#
# COMPACT_ATOMS: atom_id res chain seq x y z
N MET A 1 -80.86 -8.94 3.00
CA MET A 1 -79.74 -8.09 3.47
C MET A 1 -78.99 -7.59 2.22
N LYS A 2 -79.24 -6.32 1.84
CA LYS A 2 -78.59 -5.46 0.82
C LYS A 2 -78.45 -5.99 -0.64
N THR A 3 -79.27 -5.50 -1.60
CA THR A 3 -79.01 -4.38 -2.57
C THR A 3 -78.27 -4.89 -3.84
N VAL A 4 -78.89 -5.18 -5.01
CA VAL A 4 -79.53 -4.34 -6.07
C VAL A 4 -78.54 -3.91 -7.20
N ILE A 5 -78.97 -4.08 -8.48
CA ILE A 5 -78.52 -3.43 -9.76
C ILE A 5 -77.14 -3.87 -10.32
N ALA A 6 -76.88 -4.00 -11.63
CA ALA A 6 -77.63 -4.09 -12.89
C ALA A 6 -76.64 -4.44 -14.02
N MET A 7 -77.19 -4.77 -15.19
CA MET A 7 -76.54 -4.89 -16.50
C MET A 7 -75.51 -3.78 -16.80
N PHE A 8 -74.41 -4.13 -17.48
CA PHE A 8 -74.04 -3.67 -18.83
C PHE A 8 -72.59 -4.06 -19.13
N GLY A 9 -72.34 -4.52 -20.37
CA GLY A 9 -71.01 -4.85 -20.85
C GLY A 9 -70.07 -3.64 -20.86
N SER A 10 -68.78 -3.87 -20.63
CA SER A 10 -67.76 -2.87 -20.85
C SER A 10 -66.48 -3.50 -21.39
N LYS A 11 -66.19 -3.06 -22.61
CA LYS A 11 -64.98 -3.12 -23.42
C LYS A 11 -63.67 -3.34 -22.65
N ARG A 12 -62.80 -4.16 -23.26
CA ARG A 12 -61.35 -4.21 -23.01
C ARG A 12 -60.76 -2.79 -23.03
N PRO A 13 -59.94 -2.39 -22.06
CA PRO A 13 -59.07 -1.24 -22.26
C PRO A 13 -57.91 -1.69 -23.16
N GLU A 14 -58.08 -1.44 -24.47
CA GLU A 14 -56.92 -1.18 -25.32
C GLU A 14 -56.19 0.00 -24.71
N LEU A 15 -54.98 -0.24 -24.18
CA LEU A 15 -54.02 0.81 -23.94
C LEU A 15 -53.64 1.40 -25.30
N ALA A 16 -54.44 2.35 -25.76
CA ALA A 16 -54.14 3.21 -26.87
C ALA A 16 -52.97 4.10 -26.46
N ILE A 17 -51.76 3.57 -26.65
CA ILE A 17 -50.52 4.33 -26.58
C ILE A 17 -50.67 5.46 -27.60
N SER A 18 -50.72 6.71 -27.12
CA SER A 18 -50.86 7.88 -27.98
C SER A 18 -49.72 7.91 -29.03
N PRO A 19 -49.95 8.47 -30.24
CA PRO A 19 -48.97 8.47 -31.31
C PRO A 19 -47.60 9.01 -30.85
N TRP A 20 -47.61 10.03 -29.99
CA TRP A 20 -46.40 10.60 -29.38
C TRP A 20 -45.64 9.60 -28.49
N MET A 21 -46.33 8.69 -27.79
CA MET A 21 -45.71 7.72 -26.90
C MET A 21 -45.16 6.55 -27.69
N ARG A 22 -45.75 6.21 -28.84
CA ARG A 22 -45.15 5.28 -29.81
C ARG A 22 -43.89 5.87 -30.43
N GLU A 23 -43.90 7.15 -30.79
CA GLU A 23 -42.70 7.83 -31.30
C GLU A 23 -41.61 7.95 -30.24
N CYS A 24 -41.94 8.23 -28.97
CA CYS A 24 -40.97 8.23 -27.87
C CYS A 24 -40.45 6.81 -27.55
N LEU A 25 -41.28 5.77 -27.57
CA LEU A 25 -40.82 4.39 -27.38
C LEU A 25 -39.96 3.91 -28.55
N ILE A 26 -40.29 4.28 -29.79
CA ILE A 26 -39.46 3.99 -30.96
C ILE A 26 -38.15 4.77 -30.88
N ALA A 27 -38.14 6.03 -30.44
CA ALA A 27 -36.91 6.80 -30.25
C ALA A 27 -36.02 6.22 -29.14
N ILE A 28 -36.60 5.79 -28.02
CA ILE A 28 -35.85 5.15 -26.92
C ILE A 28 -35.35 3.76 -27.35
N LEU A 29 -36.16 2.94 -28.03
CA LEU A 29 -35.71 1.66 -28.59
C LEU A 29 -34.66 1.85 -29.69
N SER A 30 -34.72 2.93 -30.47
CA SER A 30 -33.70 3.27 -31.49
C SER A 30 -32.40 3.73 -30.84
N ILE A 31 -32.44 4.49 -29.74
CA ILE A 31 -31.24 4.87 -28.98
C ILE A 31 -30.63 3.64 -28.29
N VAL A 32 -31.44 2.76 -27.70
CA VAL A 32 -30.94 1.51 -27.11
C VAL A 32 -30.43 0.55 -28.18
N LEU A 33 -31.04 0.47 -29.37
CA LEU A 33 -30.47 -0.29 -30.49
C LEU A 33 -29.21 0.34 -31.06
N VAL A 34 -29.09 1.67 -31.13
CA VAL A 34 -27.86 2.33 -31.62
C VAL A 34 -26.73 2.19 -30.59
N VAL A 35 -27.02 2.23 -29.29
CA VAL A 35 -26.03 1.99 -28.22
C VAL A 35 -25.66 0.50 -28.11
N CYS A 36 -26.59 -0.43 -28.38
CA CYS A 36 -26.31 -1.87 -28.41
C CYS A 36 -25.80 -2.40 -29.77
N SER A 37 -25.90 -1.62 -30.85
CA SER A 37 -25.33 -1.97 -32.18
C SER A 37 -24.03 -1.23 -32.49
N ALA A 38 -23.64 -0.23 -31.68
CA ALA A 38 -22.30 0.37 -31.68
C ALA A 38 -21.27 -0.43 -30.86
N THR A 39 -21.62 -1.63 -30.40
CA THR A 39 -20.69 -2.63 -29.83
C THR A 39 -20.59 -3.86 -30.72
N LYS A 40 -20.42 -3.63 -32.02
CA LYS A 40 -19.71 -4.58 -32.88
C LYS A 40 -18.48 -3.87 -33.43
N ALA A 41 -17.34 -4.35 -32.93
CA ALA A 41 -16.04 -4.39 -33.57
C ALA A 41 -15.97 -3.60 -34.89
N PHE A 42 -15.54 -2.34 -34.80
CA PHE A 42 -14.84 -1.74 -35.92
C PHE A 42 -13.43 -2.34 -35.94
N PRO A 43 -13.07 -3.10 -36.99
CA PRO A 43 -11.72 -3.56 -37.20
C PRO A 43 -10.92 -2.34 -37.66
N LEU A 44 -10.15 -1.76 -36.75
CA LEU A 44 -9.00 -0.95 -37.14
C LEU A 44 -7.81 -1.89 -37.10
N ASP A 45 -7.37 -2.21 -38.31
CA ASP A 45 -6.16 -2.92 -38.70
C ASP A 45 -5.21 -3.27 -37.54
N GLY A 46 -5.08 -4.57 -37.35
CA GLY A 46 -4.02 -5.15 -36.56
C GLY A 46 -2.66 -4.69 -37.10
N HIS A 47 -2.05 -3.77 -36.37
CA HIS A 47 -0.63 -3.91 -36.09
C HIS A 47 -0.47 -5.07 -35.10
N HIS A 48 -0.53 -6.28 -35.67
CA HIS A 48 0.11 -7.42 -35.07
C HIS A 48 1.60 -7.13 -34.92
N GLY A 49 2.14 -7.53 -33.77
CA GLY A 49 3.54 -7.92 -33.65
C GLY A 49 4.42 -6.86 -33.03
N GLY A 50 4.63 -6.97 -31.72
CA GLY A 50 5.73 -6.27 -31.07
C GLY A 50 5.84 -6.44 -29.55
N SER A 51 5.03 -7.26 -28.87
CA SER A 51 5.01 -7.25 -27.39
C SER A 51 5.70 -8.44 -26.71
N ALA A 52 6.44 -9.28 -27.44
CA ALA A 52 7.28 -10.33 -26.84
C ALA A 52 8.73 -10.37 -27.41
N GLU A 53 9.01 -9.58 -28.44
CA GLU A 53 10.36 -9.44 -29.02
C GLU A 53 10.98 -8.07 -28.72
N ALA A 54 10.18 -7.00 -28.53
CA ALA A 54 10.72 -5.67 -28.24
C ALA A 54 11.38 -5.52 -26.85
N GLU A 55 11.05 -6.36 -25.86
CA GLU A 55 11.71 -6.36 -24.54
C GLU A 55 13.05 -7.12 -24.52
N ARG A 56 13.37 -7.90 -25.57
CA ARG A 56 14.64 -8.65 -25.65
C ARG A 56 15.83 -7.80 -26.12
N ASP A 57 15.58 -6.63 -26.69
CA ASP A 57 16.61 -5.87 -27.43
C ASP A 57 17.24 -4.69 -26.66
N TRP A 58 16.84 -4.47 -25.39
CA TRP A 58 17.34 -3.34 -24.58
C TRP A 58 18.62 -3.64 -23.77
N PHE A 59 19.08 -4.89 -23.76
CA PHE A 59 20.24 -5.31 -22.95
C PHE A 59 21.33 -5.90 -23.85
N ARG A 60 22.30 -5.08 -24.25
CA ARG A 60 23.54 -5.58 -24.88
C ARG A 60 24.42 -6.22 -23.80
N GLY A 61 24.30 -7.54 -23.61
CA GLY A 61 25.25 -8.32 -22.81
C GLY A 61 24.64 -9.56 -22.15
N SER A 62 25.50 -10.53 -21.82
CA SER A 62 25.13 -11.77 -21.12
C SER A 62 24.74 -11.58 -19.65
N GLY A 63 24.79 -10.33 -19.14
CA GLY A 63 24.73 -10.03 -17.72
C GLY A 63 25.95 -10.55 -16.95
N TYR A 64 26.18 -10.00 -15.76
CA TYR A 64 27.23 -10.40 -14.85
C TYR A 64 26.70 -11.46 -13.89
N GLU A 65 27.39 -12.60 -13.83
CA GLU A 65 27.08 -13.69 -12.90
C GLU A 65 27.68 -13.42 -11.53
N ILE A 66 26.98 -13.86 -10.49
CA ILE A 66 27.48 -13.84 -9.11
C ILE A 66 27.47 -15.28 -8.60
N PRO A 67 28.62 -15.84 -8.21
CA PRO A 67 28.69 -17.21 -7.72
C PRO A 67 27.68 -17.48 -6.60
N GLY A 68 26.86 -18.53 -6.78
CA GLY A 68 25.84 -18.95 -5.82
C GLY A 68 24.50 -18.22 -5.90
N LEU A 69 24.32 -17.29 -6.84
CA LEU A 69 23.04 -16.62 -7.11
C LEU A 69 22.48 -17.02 -8.49
N SER A 70 21.17 -17.22 -8.59
CA SER A 70 20.48 -17.64 -9.82
C SER A 70 20.21 -16.49 -10.80
N PHE A 71 20.22 -15.25 -10.32
CA PHE A 71 19.98 -14.05 -11.11
C PHE A 71 21.28 -13.42 -11.60
N ARG A 72 21.18 -12.58 -12.63
CA ARG A 72 22.30 -11.81 -13.18
C ARG A 72 22.11 -10.31 -12.97
N VAL A 73 23.23 -9.59 -12.90
CA VAL A 73 23.26 -8.13 -12.86
C VAL A 73 23.48 -7.59 -14.27
N PHE A 74 22.73 -6.58 -14.66
CA PHE A 74 22.83 -5.91 -15.96
C PHE A 74 23.11 -4.43 -15.75
N VAL A 75 23.74 -3.80 -16.73
CA VAL A 75 23.86 -2.35 -16.81
C VAL A 75 23.00 -1.89 -17.98
N ASP A 76 22.24 -0.85 -17.73
CA ASP A 76 21.52 -0.10 -18.74
C ASP A 76 22.27 1.21 -18.95
N HIS A 77 22.70 1.49 -20.18
CA HIS A 77 23.39 2.74 -20.50
C HIS A 77 22.45 3.81 -21.06
N SER A 78 21.15 3.52 -21.19
CA SER A 78 20.19 4.49 -21.69
C SER A 78 20.09 5.69 -20.74
N GLY A 79 20.26 6.90 -21.29
CA GLY A 79 20.20 8.15 -20.52
C GLY A 79 21.45 8.50 -19.70
N ALA A 80 22.58 7.80 -19.87
CA ALA A 80 23.83 8.11 -19.15
C ALA A 80 24.44 9.48 -19.51
N GLY A 81 24.15 9.99 -20.71
CA GLY A 81 24.90 11.06 -21.39
C GLY A 81 25.03 12.42 -20.70
N ASP A 82 24.35 12.67 -19.57
CA ASP A 82 24.46 13.93 -18.81
C ASP A 82 24.58 13.75 -17.28
N VAL A 83 24.46 12.53 -16.74
CA VAL A 83 24.28 12.31 -15.28
C VAL A 83 25.48 11.60 -14.64
N LEU A 84 26.08 10.65 -15.35
CA LEU A 84 27.21 9.86 -14.88
C LEU A 84 28.19 9.62 -16.01
N ASN A 85 29.48 9.62 -15.70
CA ASN A 85 30.50 9.16 -16.64
C ASN A 85 30.63 7.63 -16.63
N GLU A 86 31.34 7.08 -17.61
CA GLU A 86 31.50 5.62 -17.78
C GLU A 86 32.17 4.97 -16.57
N SER A 87 33.18 5.62 -15.98
CA SER A 87 33.86 5.09 -14.78
C SER A 87 32.97 5.06 -13.54
N GLU A 88 32.01 5.98 -13.41
CA GLU A 88 31.02 5.99 -12.34
C GLU A 88 29.97 4.89 -12.51
N VAL A 89 29.57 4.61 -13.76
CA VAL A 89 28.66 3.49 -14.08
C VAL A 89 29.35 2.16 -13.77
N ASP A 90 30.62 2.00 -14.15
CA ASP A 90 31.43 0.82 -13.84
C ASP A 90 31.63 0.66 -12.34
N ALA A 91 31.92 1.75 -11.61
CA ALA A 91 32.02 1.73 -10.16
C ALA A 91 30.71 1.31 -9.50
N ALA A 92 29.56 1.80 -9.98
CA ALA A 92 28.25 1.41 -9.48
C ALA A 92 27.97 -0.08 -9.73
N LEU A 93 28.26 -0.57 -10.93
CA LEU A 93 28.15 -1.98 -11.27
C LEU A 93 29.03 -2.86 -10.37
N SER A 94 30.32 -2.54 -10.23
CA SER A 94 31.26 -3.30 -9.38
C SER A 94 30.75 -3.32 -7.94
N THR A 95 30.33 -2.17 -7.42
CA THR A 95 29.77 -2.04 -6.08
C THR A 95 28.55 -2.94 -5.89
N VAL A 96 27.63 -2.99 -6.86
CA VAL A 96 26.43 -3.85 -6.79
C VAL A 96 26.81 -5.33 -6.80
N ILE A 97 27.72 -5.75 -7.68
CA ILE A 97 28.20 -7.14 -7.77
C ILE A 97 28.89 -7.57 -6.46
N GLU A 98 29.79 -6.74 -5.95
CA GLU A 98 30.52 -7.00 -4.70
C GLU A 98 29.56 -7.02 -3.51
N THR A 99 28.57 -6.13 -3.48
CA THR A 99 27.57 -6.09 -2.42
C THR A 99 26.70 -7.34 -2.42
N PHE A 100 26.24 -7.81 -3.58
CA PHE A 100 25.51 -9.07 -3.65
C PHE A 100 26.37 -10.28 -3.27
N SER A 101 27.65 -10.25 -3.64
CA SER A 101 28.61 -11.27 -3.21
C SER A 101 28.74 -11.26 -1.69
N TYR A 102 28.89 -10.10 -1.07
CA TYR A 102 28.94 -9.93 0.38
C TYR A 102 27.66 -10.45 1.06
N LEU A 103 26.48 -10.01 0.60
CA LEU A 103 25.20 -10.48 1.13
C LEU A 103 25.03 -12.00 0.99
N ASN A 104 25.53 -12.60 -0.10
CA ASN A 104 25.49 -14.05 -0.30
C ASN A 104 26.41 -14.81 0.66
N HIS A 105 27.55 -14.24 1.04
CA HIS A 105 28.42 -14.83 2.08
C HIS A 105 27.84 -14.65 3.49
N HIS A 106 26.99 -13.66 3.71
CA HIS A 106 26.44 -13.31 5.04
C HIS A 106 24.93 -13.52 5.11
N ARG A 107 24.40 -14.51 4.37
CA ARG A 107 22.95 -14.75 4.24
C ARG A 107 22.21 -14.87 5.56
N GLN A 108 22.84 -15.46 6.58
CA GLN A 108 22.23 -15.64 7.90
C GLN A 108 21.93 -14.31 8.60
N ASP A 109 22.70 -13.26 8.29
CA ASP A 109 22.51 -11.91 8.85
C ASP A 109 21.43 -11.12 8.09
N TYR A 110 21.04 -11.59 6.90
CA TYR A 110 20.10 -10.92 6.00
C TYR A 110 18.93 -11.84 5.59
N PRO A 111 17.99 -12.15 6.50
CA PRO A 111 16.97 -13.17 6.30
C PRO A 111 16.04 -12.92 5.09
N ARG A 112 15.80 -11.66 4.70
CA ARG A 112 14.98 -11.33 3.51
C ARG A 112 15.72 -11.53 2.20
N PHE A 113 17.01 -11.23 2.20
CA PHE A 113 17.88 -11.57 1.09
C PHE A 113 17.95 -13.10 0.96
N ASP A 114 18.19 -13.81 2.06
CA ASP A 114 18.20 -15.27 2.10
C ASP A 114 16.89 -15.88 1.60
N GLU A 115 15.74 -15.38 2.05
CA GLU A 115 14.43 -15.84 1.59
C GLU A 115 14.26 -15.66 0.08
N ALA A 116 14.60 -14.48 -0.44
CA ALA A 116 14.43 -14.17 -1.86
C ALA A 116 15.33 -15.04 -2.75
N VAL A 117 16.58 -15.28 -2.31
CA VAL A 117 17.52 -16.14 -3.03
C VAL A 117 17.09 -17.60 -2.94
N SER A 118 16.75 -18.10 -1.73
CA SER A 118 16.29 -19.47 -1.52
C SER A 118 15.02 -19.82 -2.30
N LYS A 119 14.16 -18.83 -2.55
CA LYS A 119 12.89 -19.00 -3.27
C LYS A 119 12.95 -18.51 -4.73
N ASP A 120 14.14 -18.20 -5.24
CA ASP A 120 14.37 -17.73 -6.62
C ASP A 120 13.46 -16.57 -7.06
N MET A 121 13.26 -15.60 -6.16
CA MET A 121 12.30 -14.50 -6.34
C MET A 121 12.81 -13.38 -7.23
N LEU A 122 14.11 -13.31 -7.52
CA LEU A 122 14.69 -12.32 -8.41
C LEU A 122 14.82 -12.87 -9.83
N GLU A 123 14.32 -12.11 -10.80
CA GLU A 123 14.58 -12.35 -12.22
C GLU A 123 15.96 -11.88 -12.64
N ARG A 124 16.21 -10.60 -12.38
CA ARG A 124 17.46 -9.91 -12.70
C ARG A 124 17.57 -8.65 -11.86
N VAL A 125 18.80 -8.14 -11.77
CA VAL A 125 19.08 -6.81 -11.25
C VAL A 125 19.57 -5.94 -12.38
N THR A 126 19.13 -4.69 -12.45
CA THR A 126 19.58 -3.73 -13.45
C THR A 126 20.08 -2.46 -12.77
N VAL A 127 21.34 -2.11 -13.03
CA VAL A 127 21.93 -0.83 -12.66
C VAL A 127 21.63 0.16 -13.78
N GLN A 128 20.97 1.26 -13.45
CA GLN A 128 20.58 2.30 -14.39
C GLN A 128 21.16 3.64 -13.92
N PRO A 129 21.49 4.59 -14.83
CA PRO A 129 21.93 5.92 -14.44
C PRO A 129 20.93 6.60 -13.52
N LEU A 130 19.65 6.46 -13.84
CA LEU A 130 18.51 6.94 -13.08
C LEU A 130 17.41 5.88 -13.09
N VAL A 131 16.82 5.61 -11.93
CA VAL A 131 15.61 4.78 -11.84
C VAL A 131 14.43 5.72 -11.63
N ARG A 132 13.52 5.77 -12.60
CA ARG A 132 12.30 6.57 -12.52
C ARG A 132 11.05 5.70 -12.57
N ASN A 133 9.99 6.10 -11.88
CA ASN A 133 8.65 5.59 -12.21
C ASN A 133 8.12 6.28 -13.48
N HIS A 134 6.98 5.81 -13.97
CA HIS A 134 6.29 6.40 -15.14
C HIS A 134 5.84 7.87 -14.93
N GLU A 135 5.77 8.37 -13.69
CA GLU A 135 5.50 9.78 -13.38
C GLU A 135 6.77 10.64 -13.43
N GLY A 136 7.92 10.05 -13.79
CA GLY A 136 9.22 10.73 -13.85
C GLY A 136 9.89 10.90 -12.49
N LYS A 137 9.35 10.31 -11.41
CA LYS A 137 9.93 10.41 -10.07
C LYS A 137 11.09 9.45 -9.89
N GLU A 138 12.18 9.94 -9.31
CA GLU A 138 13.42 9.19 -9.12
C GLU A 138 13.44 8.35 -7.83
N PHE A 139 14.05 7.17 -7.92
CA PHE A 139 14.20 6.22 -6.82
C PHE A 139 15.63 5.72 -6.71
N PRO A 140 16.13 5.45 -5.49
CA PRO A 140 17.42 4.81 -5.32
C PRO A 140 17.36 3.33 -5.70
N LEU A 141 16.29 2.62 -5.33
CA LEU A 141 16.04 1.22 -5.67
C LEU A 141 14.55 1.01 -5.97
N LEU A 142 14.23 0.11 -6.90
CA LEU A 142 12.85 -0.19 -7.26
C LEU A 142 12.65 -1.67 -7.63
N ALA A 143 11.82 -2.37 -6.85
CA ALA A 143 11.36 -3.71 -7.16
C ALA A 143 10.12 -3.69 -8.09
N VAL A 144 10.16 -4.40 -9.21
CA VAL A 144 9.14 -4.41 -10.27
C VAL A 144 8.67 -5.83 -10.55
N ARG A 145 7.34 -6.05 -10.63
CA ARG A 145 6.78 -7.36 -10.97
C ARG A 145 7.17 -7.75 -12.39
N THR A 146 7.35 -9.05 -12.62
CA THR A 146 7.50 -9.60 -13.97
C THR A 146 6.21 -10.26 -14.41
N VAL A 147 6.21 -10.80 -15.63
CA VAL A 147 5.10 -11.61 -16.15
C VAL A 147 4.89 -12.86 -15.29
N ASP A 148 5.96 -13.40 -14.69
CA ASP A 148 5.85 -14.39 -13.63
C ASP A 148 5.59 -13.68 -12.29
N PRO A 149 4.39 -13.82 -11.71
CA PRO A 149 4.05 -13.09 -10.49
C PRO A 149 4.89 -13.51 -9.27
N ARG A 150 5.63 -14.63 -9.35
CA ARG A 150 6.58 -15.10 -8.32
C ARG A 150 7.97 -14.49 -8.46
N ARG A 151 8.26 -13.80 -9.56
CA ARG A 151 9.57 -13.19 -9.81
C ARG A 151 9.47 -11.68 -9.93
N VAL A 152 10.58 -11.03 -9.62
CA VAL A 152 10.69 -9.58 -9.51
C VAL A 152 12.00 -9.12 -10.15
N ARG A 153 11.97 -8.02 -10.88
CA ARG A 153 13.16 -7.28 -11.34
C ARG A 153 13.53 -6.24 -10.30
N LEU A 154 14.80 -6.10 -9.97
CA LEU A 154 15.30 -5.03 -9.10
C LEU A 154 16.07 -4.00 -9.92
N LEU A 155 15.66 -2.74 -9.86
CA LEU A 155 16.34 -1.62 -10.49
C LEU A 155 17.12 -0.84 -9.44
N ILE A 156 18.35 -0.44 -9.75
CA ILE A 156 19.25 0.30 -8.84
C ILE A 156 19.75 1.55 -9.56
N SER A 157 19.61 2.71 -8.93
CA SER A 157 20.03 4.00 -9.48
C SER A 157 21.49 4.30 -9.13
N ALA A 158 22.34 4.36 -10.14
CA ALA A 158 23.76 4.69 -9.99
C ALA A 158 23.96 6.16 -9.56
N SER A 159 23.10 7.10 -9.99
CA SER A 159 23.20 8.50 -9.56
C SER A 159 22.96 8.64 -8.07
N MET A 160 21.95 7.94 -7.55
CA MET A 160 21.64 7.92 -6.12
C MET A 160 22.74 7.21 -5.33
N MET A 161 23.39 6.18 -5.89
CA MET A 161 24.58 5.58 -5.27
C MET A 161 25.73 6.58 -5.17
N LYS A 162 25.95 7.42 -6.19
CA LYS A 162 26.95 8.49 -6.17
C LYS A 162 26.62 9.57 -5.15
N GLU A 163 25.41 10.11 -5.19
CA GLU A 163 24.94 11.18 -4.29
C GLU A 163 25.03 10.79 -2.81
N ASN A 164 24.73 9.52 -2.49
CA ASN A 164 24.80 9.00 -1.13
C ASN A 164 26.18 8.42 -0.76
N ALA A 165 27.19 8.59 -1.63
CA ALA A 165 28.56 8.12 -1.44
C ALA A 165 28.66 6.61 -1.16
N TYR A 166 27.90 5.80 -1.91
CA TYR A 166 27.92 4.34 -1.85
C TYR A 166 28.88 3.68 -2.85
N LEU A 167 29.35 4.40 -3.87
CA LEU A 167 30.29 3.86 -4.86
C LEU A 167 31.58 3.36 -4.17
N GLY A 168 31.92 2.08 -4.37
CA GLY A 168 33.05 1.39 -3.75
C GLY A 168 32.91 1.14 -2.24
N GLN A 169 31.74 1.37 -1.65
CA GLN A 169 31.49 1.28 -0.21
C GLN A 169 30.54 0.13 0.13
N VAL A 170 31.00 -1.11 -0.10
CA VAL A 170 30.20 -2.34 0.08
C VAL A 170 29.58 -2.44 1.47
N ASP A 171 30.36 -2.23 2.53
CA ASP A 171 29.89 -2.34 3.91
C ASP A 171 28.76 -1.35 4.25
N ARG A 172 28.75 -0.18 3.59
CA ARG A 172 27.70 0.84 3.77
C ARG A 172 26.48 0.57 2.91
N PHE A 173 26.67 0.01 1.71
CA PHE A 173 25.59 -0.23 0.77
C PHE A 173 24.84 -1.55 1.05
N ALA A 174 25.53 -2.59 1.55
CA ALA A 174 24.95 -3.89 1.89
C ALA A 174 23.68 -3.80 2.77
N PRO A 175 23.68 -3.11 3.93
CA PRO A 175 22.47 -2.99 4.75
C PRO A 175 21.36 -2.20 4.05
N VAL A 176 21.70 -1.21 3.22
CA VAL A 176 20.72 -0.44 2.45
C VAL A 176 20.03 -1.33 1.43
N LEU A 177 20.81 -2.05 0.63
CA LEU A 177 20.32 -2.98 -0.39
C LEU A 177 19.53 -4.13 0.24
N ALA A 178 20.01 -4.72 1.34
CA ALA A 178 19.34 -5.82 2.03
C ALA A 178 17.95 -5.43 2.54
N ARG A 179 17.73 -4.18 3.00
CA ARG A 179 16.41 -3.70 3.41
C ARG A 179 15.41 -3.71 2.25
N GLU A 180 15.86 -3.46 1.02
CA GLU A 180 14.99 -3.42 -0.16
C GLU A 180 14.48 -4.81 -0.57
N PHE A 181 15.13 -5.89 -0.14
CA PHE A 181 14.68 -7.26 -0.40
C PHE A 181 13.34 -7.59 0.25
N GLN A 182 12.88 -6.79 1.21
CA GLN A 182 11.50 -6.84 1.68
C GLN A 182 10.49 -6.61 0.55
N TRP A 183 10.80 -5.73 -0.41
CA TRP A 183 9.92 -5.40 -1.53
C TRP A 183 9.94 -6.50 -2.57
N VAL A 184 11.10 -7.11 -2.79
CA VAL A 184 11.27 -8.30 -3.63
C VAL A 184 10.36 -9.42 -3.13
N VAL A 185 10.52 -9.84 -1.86
CA VAL A 185 9.68 -10.87 -1.23
C VAL A 185 8.21 -10.47 -1.26
N SER A 186 7.89 -9.21 -0.95
CA SER A 186 6.54 -8.69 -0.94
C SER A 186 5.83 -8.79 -2.29
N LYS A 187 6.55 -8.51 -3.39
CA LYS A 187 6.00 -8.52 -4.74
C LYS A 187 5.91 -9.93 -5.32
N ALA A 188 6.91 -10.77 -5.01
CA ALA A 188 7.00 -12.19 -5.40
C ALA A 188 6.03 -13.12 -4.65
N LYS A 189 5.56 -12.74 -3.45
CA LYS A 189 4.60 -13.57 -2.70
C LYS A 189 3.22 -13.55 -3.37
N THR A 190 2.89 -14.65 -4.07
CA THR A 190 1.66 -14.86 -4.86
C THR A 190 0.55 -15.61 -4.13
N GLY A 191 0.68 -15.84 -2.82
CA GLY A 191 -0.38 -16.47 -2.02
C GLY A 191 -1.72 -15.74 -2.19
N HIS A 192 -2.83 -16.46 -2.00
CA HIS A 192 -4.17 -15.86 -2.04
C HIS A 192 -4.20 -14.63 -1.14
N LYS A 193 -4.33 -13.46 -1.76
CA LYS A 193 -4.51 -12.21 -1.02
C LYS A 193 -5.87 -12.34 -0.35
N ALA A 194 -5.87 -12.37 0.98
CA ALA A 194 -7.11 -12.29 1.74
C ALA A 194 -7.91 -11.08 1.21
N LYS A 195 -9.17 -11.33 0.84
CA LYS A 195 -10.02 -10.29 0.28
C LYS A 195 -10.29 -9.26 1.39
N THR A 196 -9.98 -8.01 1.11
CA THR A 196 -10.29 -6.89 2.01
C THR A 196 -11.79 -6.90 2.30
N VAL A 197 -12.16 -6.87 3.57
CA VAL A 197 -13.56 -6.71 3.96
C VAL A 197 -13.96 -5.25 3.76
N PHE A 198 -14.75 -4.97 2.73
CA PHE A 198 -15.35 -3.65 2.54
C PHE A 198 -16.52 -3.47 3.50
N VAL A 199 -16.27 -2.84 4.65
CA VAL A 199 -17.36 -2.32 5.48
C VAL A 199 -17.83 -0.98 4.87
N ASN A 200 -19.10 -0.60 5.01
CA ASN A 200 -19.63 0.68 4.50
C ASN A 200 -19.28 1.87 5.44
N ARG A 201 -18.89 3.03 4.89
CA ARG A 201 -18.53 4.24 5.67
C ARG A 201 -19.54 5.35 5.41
N ASP A 202 -19.83 6.15 6.43
CA ASP A 202 -20.66 7.34 6.30
C ASP A 202 -19.79 8.57 5.99
N LEU A 203 -19.20 8.56 4.80
CA LEU A 203 -18.28 9.62 4.35
C LEU A 203 -18.92 11.02 4.30
N PRO A 204 -20.19 11.20 3.87
CA PRO A 204 -20.81 12.53 3.84
C PRO A 204 -20.93 13.22 5.20
N HIS A 205 -21.06 12.45 6.30
CA HIS A 205 -21.20 12.99 7.66
C HIS A 205 -19.90 12.98 8.48
N ALA A 206 -18.79 12.53 7.89
CA ALA A 206 -17.50 12.52 8.56
C ALA A 206 -17.00 13.95 8.81
N LYS A 207 -16.77 14.27 10.09
CA LYS A 207 -16.34 15.60 10.55
C LYS A 207 -14.83 15.77 10.46
N ILE A 208 -14.35 15.99 9.25
CA ILE A 208 -12.96 16.29 8.98
C ILE A 208 -12.66 17.77 9.21
N GLN A 209 -11.56 18.08 9.91
CA GLN A 209 -11.11 19.46 10.15
C GLN A 209 -9.85 19.81 9.34
N ALA A 210 -9.63 21.10 9.10
CA ALA A 210 -8.37 21.57 8.52
C ALA A 210 -7.29 21.67 9.59
N ASP A 211 -6.02 21.49 9.20
CA ASP A 211 -4.88 21.47 10.13
C ASP A 211 -4.78 22.72 11.01
N LYS A 212 -5.15 23.89 10.46
CA LYS A 212 -5.18 25.15 11.23
C LYS A 212 -6.19 25.11 12.38
N ASP A 213 -7.35 24.50 12.16
CA ASP A 213 -8.46 24.45 13.11
C ASP A 213 -8.18 23.38 14.18
N ILE A 214 -7.53 22.28 13.78
CA ILE A 214 -7.12 21.22 14.71
C ILE A 214 -6.11 21.75 15.74
N ARG A 215 -5.20 22.65 15.34
CA ARG A 215 -4.19 23.23 16.24
C ARG A 215 -4.78 24.08 17.36
N SER A 216 -5.94 24.70 17.14
CA SER A 216 -6.61 25.51 18.17
C SER A 216 -7.50 24.69 19.11
N LEU A 217 -7.72 23.41 18.82
CA LEU A 217 -8.49 22.52 19.69
C LEU A 217 -7.67 22.09 20.91
N THR A 218 -8.35 22.03 22.05
CA THR A 218 -7.86 21.36 23.27
C THR A 218 -7.75 19.85 23.09
N GLY A 219 -6.99 19.16 23.95
CA GLY A 219 -6.87 17.70 23.92
C GLY A 219 -8.23 16.98 23.97
N GLU A 220 -9.14 17.44 24.82
CA GLU A 220 -10.48 16.86 24.95
C GLU A 220 -11.35 17.08 23.70
N GLU A 221 -11.26 18.25 23.07
CA GLU A 221 -11.97 18.50 21.81
C GLU A 221 -11.45 17.62 20.68
N ARG A 222 -10.13 17.40 20.61
CA ARG A 222 -9.51 16.49 19.66
C ARG A 222 -9.95 15.03 19.88
N VAL A 223 -10.06 14.58 21.13
CA VAL A 223 -10.59 13.26 21.49
C VAL A 223 -12.05 13.12 21.05
N ARG A 224 -12.90 14.11 21.33
CA ARG A 224 -14.32 14.09 20.90
C ARG A 224 -14.45 14.04 19.39
N LEU A 225 -13.61 14.78 18.67
CA LEU A 225 -13.55 14.76 17.21
C LEU A 225 -13.16 13.36 16.70
N LEU A 226 -12.11 12.76 17.26
CA LEU A 226 -11.67 11.41 16.93
C LEU A 226 -12.78 10.37 17.17
N GLN A 227 -13.49 10.46 18.29
CA GLN A 227 -14.62 9.57 18.60
C GLN A 227 -15.74 9.66 17.57
N GLN A 228 -16.06 10.86 17.08
CA GLN A 228 -17.01 11.05 15.98
C GLN A 228 -16.50 10.43 14.67
N LEU A 229 -15.19 10.49 14.43
CA LEU A 229 -14.57 9.85 13.28
C LEU A 229 -14.58 8.33 13.37
N PHE A 230 -14.49 7.71 14.56
CA PHE A 230 -14.65 6.26 14.69
C PHE A 230 -16.03 5.75 14.25
N ALA A 231 -17.07 6.59 14.35
CA ALA A 231 -18.42 6.22 13.94
C ALA A 231 -18.65 6.34 12.42
N THR A 232 -17.91 7.21 11.75
CA THR A 232 -18.22 7.64 10.37
C THR A 232 -17.10 7.31 9.37
N TYR A 233 -15.83 7.36 9.80
CA TYR A 233 -14.66 7.41 8.93
C TYR A 233 -13.54 6.43 9.33
N ILE A 234 -12.91 6.64 10.49
CA ILE A 234 -11.75 5.88 10.94
C ILE A 234 -12.17 4.49 11.39
N ARG A 235 -11.48 3.49 10.87
CA ARG A 235 -11.61 2.10 11.30
C ARG A 235 -10.38 1.62 12.03
N THR A 236 -10.61 0.53 12.74
CA THR A 236 -9.60 -0.18 13.53
C THR A 236 -9.74 -1.69 13.33
N VAL A 237 -10.08 -2.09 12.11
CA VAL A 237 -10.41 -3.48 11.76
C VAL A 237 -9.27 -4.14 11.00
N ASP A 238 -9.01 -5.40 11.35
CA ASP A 238 -8.18 -6.27 10.54
C ASP A 238 -8.95 -6.66 9.26
N ASP A 239 -8.75 -5.88 8.21
CA ASP A 239 -9.38 -6.08 6.90
C ASP A 239 -9.12 -7.47 6.29
N PHE A 240 -8.13 -8.21 6.80
CA PHE A 240 -7.72 -9.53 6.30
C PHE A 240 -8.17 -10.69 7.20
N ARG A 241 -8.76 -10.41 8.37
CA ARG A 241 -9.08 -11.41 9.41
C ARG A 241 -7.89 -12.30 9.80
N SER A 242 -6.68 -11.77 9.67
CA SER A 242 -5.44 -12.44 10.05
C SER A 242 -5.33 -12.77 11.55
N LEU A 243 -6.09 -12.07 12.39
CA LEU A 243 -6.12 -12.28 13.84
C LEU A 243 -7.18 -13.29 14.31
N GLU A 244 -8.04 -13.78 13.41
CA GLU A 244 -9.11 -14.71 13.78
C GLU A 244 -8.53 -16.03 14.29
N GLY A 245 -8.91 -16.42 15.52
CA GLY A 245 -8.40 -17.60 16.21
C GLY A 245 -6.93 -17.53 16.65
N GLN A 246 -6.25 -16.39 16.47
CA GLN A 246 -4.86 -16.21 16.91
C GLN A 246 -4.76 -15.91 18.40
N SER A 247 -3.65 -16.28 19.03
CA SER A 247 -3.33 -15.86 20.40
C SER A 247 -3.01 -14.36 20.46
N TYR A 248 -3.23 -13.75 21.62
CA TYR A 248 -2.85 -12.36 21.88
C TYR A 248 -1.75 -12.28 22.95
N TYR A 249 -0.95 -11.23 22.89
CA TYR A 249 0.06 -10.94 23.91
C TYR A 249 -0.54 -10.29 25.15
N VAL A 250 -0.06 -10.73 26.32
CA VAL A 250 -0.28 -10.01 27.58
C VAL A 250 0.53 -8.73 27.57
N PHE A 251 -0.07 -7.64 28.06
CA PHE A 251 0.62 -6.35 28.16
C PHE A 251 1.95 -6.45 28.94
N GLY A 252 3.01 -5.88 28.35
CA GLY A 252 4.35 -5.79 28.92
C GLY A 252 5.11 -7.12 28.91
N ARG A 253 4.57 -8.17 28.28
CA ARG A 253 5.10 -9.53 28.32
C ARG A 253 5.07 -10.18 26.94
N THR A 254 6.01 -11.09 26.71
CA THR A 254 6.05 -11.91 25.49
C THR A 254 5.15 -13.15 25.57
N ASN A 255 4.41 -13.30 26.67
CA ASN A 255 3.50 -14.43 26.88
C ASN A 255 2.26 -14.31 25.97
N LEU A 256 1.95 -15.39 25.25
CA LEU A 256 0.75 -15.52 24.45
C LEU A 256 -0.36 -16.21 25.24
N VAL A 257 -1.57 -15.69 25.11
CA VAL A 257 -2.79 -16.26 25.68
C VAL A 257 -3.69 -16.70 24.54
N ALA A 258 -4.15 -17.95 24.60
CA ALA A 258 -5.09 -18.50 23.63
C ALA A 258 -6.41 -17.71 23.68
N PRO A 259 -7.05 -17.46 22.53
CA PRO A 259 -8.30 -16.73 22.51
C PRO A 259 -9.42 -17.56 23.13
N SER A 260 -10.29 -16.92 23.92
CA SER A 260 -11.49 -17.57 24.49
C SER A 260 -12.60 -17.75 23.45
N GLN A 261 -12.63 -16.89 22.41
CA GLN A 261 -13.50 -16.99 21.24
C GLN A 261 -12.73 -16.57 19.98
N PRO A 262 -13.10 -17.04 18.77
CA PRO A 262 -12.36 -16.74 17.53
C PRO A 262 -12.08 -15.24 17.27
N ASP A 263 -12.96 -14.34 17.71
CA ASP A 263 -12.84 -12.89 17.48
C ASP A 263 -12.27 -12.11 18.69
N SER A 264 -11.94 -12.79 19.79
CA SER A 264 -11.50 -12.14 21.04
C SER A 264 -10.20 -11.35 20.85
N THR A 265 -9.28 -11.89 20.07
CA THR A 265 -8.00 -11.24 19.75
C THR A 265 -8.20 -9.97 18.93
N THR A 266 -9.07 -10.03 17.91
CA THR A 266 -9.41 -8.85 17.09
C THR A 266 -10.04 -7.75 17.93
N LYS A 267 -11.00 -8.08 18.79
CA LYS A 267 -11.66 -7.13 19.70
C LYS A 267 -10.68 -6.52 20.70
N PHE A 268 -9.81 -7.35 21.29
CA PHE A 268 -8.79 -6.89 22.22
C PHE A 268 -7.90 -5.84 21.57
N TYR A 269 -7.36 -6.13 20.38
CA TYR A 269 -6.46 -5.21 19.68
C TYR A 269 -7.17 -3.98 19.11
N ASP A 270 -8.44 -4.08 18.71
CA ASP A 270 -9.27 -2.91 18.37
C ASP A 270 -9.36 -1.91 19.52
N MET A 271 -9.71 -2.37 20.73
CA MET A 271 -9.77 -1.51 21.91
C MET A 271 -8.44 -0.81 22.17
N ARG A 272 -7.34 -1.56 22.09
CA ARG A 272 -6.00 -1.03 22.33
C ARG A 272 -5.56 0.02 21.31
N VAL A 273 -5.88 -0.19 20.03
CA VAL A 273 -5.60 0.84 19.01
C VAL A 273 -6.42 2.09 19.29
N ARG A 274 -7.71 1.96 19.59
CA ARG A 274 -8.57 3.12 19.89
C ARG A 274 -8.09 3.91 21.10
N GLU A 275 -7.60 3.24 22.14
CA GLU A 275 -6.97 3.88 23.29
C GLU A 275 -5.71 4.65 22.90
N ALA A 276 -4.80 4.01 22.15
CA ALA A 276 -3.57 4.65 21.69
C ALA A 276 -3.84 5.85 20.78
N LEU A 277 -4.82 5.75 19.86
CA LEU A 277 -5.20 6.88 18.99
C LEU A 277 -5.79 8.05 19.78
N GLN A 278 -6.58 7.76 20.82
CA GLN A 278 -7.10 8.79 21.72
C GLN A 278 -5.96 9.46 22.50
N GLU A 279 -4.97 8.70 22.95
CA GLU A 279 -3.79 9.23 23.62
C GLU A 279 -3.00 10.20 22.72
N ILE A 280 -2.75 9.81 21.46
CA ILE A 280 -2.05 10.65 20.47
C ILE A 280 -2.74 12.01 20.30
N VAL A 281 -4.07 12.03 20.22
CA VAL A 281 -4.80 13.28 19.99
C VAL A 281 -5.10 14.04 21.29
N ARG A 282 -5.06 13.38 22.45
CA ARG A 282 -5.27 14.02 23.76
C ARG A 282 -4.04 14.82 24.15
N GLU A 283 -2.89 14.15 24.24
CA GLU A 283 -1.71 14.68 24.91
C GLU A 283 -1.02 15.79 24.09
N PRO A 284 -0.75 16.97 24.69
CA PRO A 284 -0.14 18.10 23.98
C PRO A 284 1.23 17.78 23.36
N GLU A 285 2.02 16.91 24.00
CA GLU A 285 3.36 16.54 23.54
C GLU A 285 3.37 15.96 22.12
N PHE A 286 2.34 15.21 21.73
CA PHE A 286 2.24 14.69 20.36
C PHE A 286 2.03 15.81 19.34
N LEU A 287 1.38 16.91 19.70
CA LEU A 287 1.25 18.07 18.83
C LEU A 287 2.57 18.82 18.67
N GLU A 288 3.42 18.80 19.68
CA GLU A 288 4.76 19.42 19.65
C GLU A 288 5.77 18.57 18.88
N ARG A 289 5.79 17.25 19.14
CA ARG A 289 6.84 16.34 18.65
C ARG A 289 6.45 15.58 17.38
N THR A 290 5.18 15.25 17.22
CA THR A 290 4.65 14.50 16.06
C THR A 290 3.38 15.14 15.52
N PRO A 291 3.40 16.44 15.16
CA PRO A 291 2.19 17.18 14.79
C PRO A 291 1.40 16.52 13.66
N ARG A 292 2.08 15.86 12.71
CA ARG A 292 1.40 15.20 11.59
C ARG A 292 0.58 14.00 12.04
N ALA A 293 0.95 13.32 13.14
CA ALA A 293 0.15 12.24 13.72
C ALA A 293 -1.24 12.75 14.10
N VAL A 294 -1.27 13.83 14.88
CA VAL A 294 -2.51 14.47 15.32
C VAL A 294 -3.30 14.99 14.11
N MET A 295 -2.65 15.72 13.20
CA MET A 295 -3.33 16.29 12.03
C MET A 295 -3.90 15.20 11.12
N SER A 296 -3.12 14.18 10.77
CA SER A 296 -3.52 13.16 9.78
C SER A 296 -4.67 12.27 10.26
N LEU A 297 -4.79 12.08 11.58
CA LEU A 297 -5.93 11.40 12.18
C LEU A 297 -7.21 12.25 12.05
N LEU A 298 -7.12 13.53 12.39
CA LEU A 298 -8.30 14.41 12.51
C LEU A 298 -8.69 15.09 11.18
N ASN A 299 -7.76 15.18 10.23
CA ASN A 299 -7.97 15.71 8.89
C ASN A 299 -8.36 14.62 7.86
N GLY A 300 -8.45 13.35 8.30
CA GLY A 300 -8.93 12.23 7.50
C GLY A 300 -7.90 11.58 6.60
N ALA A 301 -6.64 12.03 6.58
CA ALA A 301 -5.60 11.33 5.81
C ALA A 301 -5.47 9.85 6.23
N ILE A 302 -5.70 9.53 7.51
CA ILE A 302 -5.78 8.15 8.00
C ILE A 302 -7.24 7.70 8.15
N TRP A 303 -7.57 6.55 7.55
CA TRP A 303 -8.94 5.98 7.60
C TRP A 303 -9.03 4.56 8.16
N ASN A 304 -7.89 3.90 8.42
CA ASN A 304 -7.80 2.59 9.04
C ASN A 304 -6.50 2.49 9.84
N VAL A 305 -6.55 1.97 11.05
CA VAL A 305 -5.38 1.64 11.89
C VAL A 305 -5.63 0.30 12.56
N ALA A 306 -4.95 -0.78 12.20
CA ALA A 306 -5.31 -2.10 12.72
C ALA A 306 -4.12 -3.01 12.97
N PHE A 307 -4.20 -3.85 14.00
CA PHE A 307 -3.28 -4.98 14.13
C PHE A 307 -3.57 -6.04 13.07
N VAL A 308 -2.51 -6.71 12.66
CA VAL A 308 -2.53 -7.80 11.68
C VAL A 308 -1.50 -8.85 12.08
N ASN A 309 -1.81 -10.13 11.85
CA ASN A 309 -0.80 -11.17 11.82
C ASN A 309 -0.18 -11.20 10.41
N ILE A 310 1.12 -10.95 10.34
CA ILE A 310 1.88 -11.09 9.11
C ILE A 310 3.09 -11.97 9.39
N ASP A 311 2.88 -13.27 9.29
CA ASP A 311 3.90 -14.30 9.51
C ASP A 311 5.16 -14.17 8.62
N GLN A 312 5.18 -13.27 7.64
CA GLN A 312 6.25 -13.19 6.63
C GLN A 312 6.62 -11.78 6.15
N ARG A 313 6.36 -10.68 6.89
CA ARG A 313 6.84 -9.34 6.46
C ARG A 313 7.34 -8.49 7.64
N ASP A 314 8.61 -8.08 7.59
CA ASP A 314 9.38 -7.40 8.66
C ASP A 314 9.06 -5.92 8.87
N TRP A 315 7.82 -5.48 8.67
CA TRP A 315 7.45 -4.11 9.05
C TRP A 315 6.74 -4.10 10.38
N ALA A 316 7.11 -3.16 11.25
CA ALA A 316 6.38 -2.84 12.48
C ALA A 316 4.97 -2.39 12.15
N THR A 317 4.89 -1.52 11.15
CA THR A 317 3.66 -0.88 10.72
C THR A 317 3.71 -0.58 9.20
N ARG A 318 2.61 -0.72 8.45
CA ARG A 318 2.54 -0.40 7.01
C ARG A 318 1.48 0.65 6.81
N THR A 319 1.94 1.85 6.52
CA THR A 319 1.12 2.86 5.85
C THR A 319 0.91 2.46 4.39
N ARG A 320 -0.34 2.19 3.99
CA ARG A 320 -0.77 2.02 2.60
C ARG A 320 -1.57 3.25 2.21
N VAL A 321 -0.95 4.15 1.45
CA VAL A 321 -1.66 5.25 0.80
C VAL A 321 -2.34 4.69 -0.45
N LEU A 322 -3.63 4.93 -0.62
CA LEU A 322 -4.32 4.56 -1.85
C LEU A 322 -3.89 5.45 -3.02
N PRO A 323 -3.88 4.98 -4.27
CA PRO A 323 -3.65 5.83 -5.44
C PRO A 323 -4.62 7.01 -5.51
N THR A 324 -4.23 8.11 -6.16
CA THR A 324 -5.01 9.36 -6.25
C THR A 324 -6.39 9.15 -6.87
N GLU A 325 -6.52 8.24 -7.84
CA GLU A 325 -7.80 7.84 -8.46
C GLU A 325 -8.80 7.19 -7.48
N LYS A 326 -8.31 6.71 -6.33
CA LYS A 326 -9.13 6.15 -5.24
C LYS A 326 -9.34 7.14 -4.11
N ALA A 327 -9.02 8.42 -4.33
CA ALA A 327 -9.38 9.48 -3.40
C ALA A 327 -10.91 9.54 -3.24
N VAL A 328 -11.36 9.90 -2.04
CA VAL A 328 -12.77 9.92 -1.66
C VAL A 328 -13.18 11.33 -1.24
N MET A 329 -14.44 11.67 -1.52
CA MET A 329 -15.05 12.90 -1.02
C MET A 329 -15.62 12.67 0.38
N VAL A 330 -15.28 13.55 1.31
CA VAL A 330 -15.59 13.40 2.75
C VAL A 330 -16.15 14.69 3.33
N GLY A 331 -17.19 14.59 4.15
CA GLY A 331 -17.85 15.72 4.81
C GLY A 331 -18.67 16.62 3.87
N GLN A 332 -19.14 17.75 4.40
CA GLN A 332 -19.79 18.82 3.65
C GLN A 332 -19.07 20.16 3.91
N PRO A 333 -18.70 20.95 2.88
CA PRO A 333 -19.07 20.86 1.46
C PRO A 333 -18.33 19.78 0.64
N GLY A 334 -17.53 18.93 1.29
CA GLY A 334 -16.82 17.83 0.66
C GLY A 334 -15.35 18.15 0.44
N ARG A 335 -14.47 17.34 1.02
CA ARG A 335 -13.03 17.40 0.85
C ARG A 335 -12.55 16.14 0.14
N LEU A 336 -11.75 16.30 -0.91
CA LEU A 336 -11.07 15.17 -1.56
C LEU A 336 -9.90 14.73 -0.69
N ILE A 337 -9.90 13.47 -0.27
CA ILE A 337 -8.88 12.89 0.61
C ILE A 337 -8.36 11.63 -0.02
N GLN A 338 -7.03 11.49 -0.09
CA GLN A 338 -6.35 10.25 -0.46
C GLN A 338 -6.13 9.42 0.80
N PRO A 339 -6.89 8.33 1.01
CA PRO A 339 -6.87 7.64 2.29
C PRO A 339 -5.62 6.79 2.47
N ALA A 340 -5.13 6.73 3.69
CA ALA A 340 -4.06 5.85 4.10
C ALA A 340 -4.50 4.89 5.22
N ALA A 341 -4.12 3.62 5.08
CA ALA A 341 -4.31 2.59 6.11
C ALA A 341 -2.99 2.31 6.81
N ILE A 342 -3.02 2.29 8.14
CA ILE A 342 -1.92 1.88 9.00
C ILE A 342 -2.23 0.47 9.46
N LEU A 343 -1.31 -0.45 9.22
CA LEU A 343 -1.43 -1.81 9.72
C LEU A 343 -0.31 -2.02 10.72
N ILE A 344 -0.49 -2.70 11.85
CA ILE A 344 0.49 -2.92 12.91
C ILE A 344 0.77 -4.42 13.01
N ASN A 345 2.01 -4.84 12.80
CA ASN A 345 2.37 -6.26 12.85
C ASN A 345 2.45 -6.72 14.30
N LEU A 346 1.55 -7.64 14.66
CA LEU A 346 1.38 -8.14 16.02
C LEU A 346 2.68 -8.69 16.65
N HIS A 347 3.43 -9.49 15.90
CA HIS A 347 4.52 -10.31 16.44
C HIS A 347 5.91 -9.67 16.33
N ARG A 348 6.05 -8.58 15.57
CA ARG A 348 7.37 -8.01 15.28
C ARG A 348 7.88 -7.18 16.47
N PRO A 349 9.08 -7.47 17.01
CA PRO A 349 9.80 -6.52 17.87
C PRO A 349 10.46 -5.43 17.03
N ALA A 350 10.70 -4.26 17.59
CA ALA A 350 11.52 -3.28 16.87
C ALA A 350 12.98 -3.75 16.79
N VAL A 351 13.66 -3.41 15.69
CA VAL A 351 15.10 -3.64 15.48
C VAL A 351 15.89 -2.35 15.69
N PRO A 352 17.22 -2.40 15.95
CA PRO A 352 18.02 -1.20 16.28
C PRO A 352 17.85 0.01 15.37
N ASP A 353 17.63 -0.22 14.08
CA ASP A 353 17.47 0.84 13.07
C ASP A 353 16.05 1.42 13.01
N ASP A 354 15.08 0.84 13.72
CA ASP A 354 13.72 1.38 13.74
C ASP A 354 13.67 2.68 14.57
N PRO A 355 12.94 3.71 14.12
CA PRO A 355 12.83 5.00 14.82
C PRO A 355 12.14 4.91 16.20
N PHE A 356 11.55 3.75 16.51
CA PHE A 356 10.87 3.43 17.76
C PHE A 356 11.54 2.28 18.53
N TYR A 357 12.75 1.85 18.13
CA TYR A 357 13.48 0.75 18.78
C TYR A 357 13.54 0.87 20.31
N ILE A 358 14.03 2.03 20.77
CA ILE A 358 14.19 2.37 22.18
C ILE A 358 12.85 2.31 22.92
N ASP A 359 11.78 2.78 22.28
CA ASP A 359 10.46 2.90 22.90
C ASP A 359 9.81 1.53 23.12
N THR A 360 10.11 0.54 22.28
CA THR A 360 9.53 -0.80 22.40
C THR A 360 10.16 -1.67 23.48
N LYS A 361 11.38 -1.35 23.94
CA LYS A 361 12.15 -2.18 24.90
C LYS A 361 12.22 -3.66 24.48
N HIS A 362 12.36 -3.92 23.17
CA HIS A 362 12.40 -5.25 22.55
C HIS A 362 11.12 -6.09 22.67
N LEU A 363 10.01 -5.51 23.12
CA LEU A 363 8.72 -6.19 23.13
C LEU A 363 8.13 -6.26 21.72
N PRO A 364 7.42 -7.34 21.36
CA PRO A 364 6.62 -7.37 20.14
C PRO A 364 5.53 -6.29 20.20
N MET A 365 5.13 -5.74 19.05
CA MET A 365 4.14 -4.64 19.01
C MET A 365 2.84 -4.98 19.76
N GLY A 366 2.39 -6.23 19.68
CA GLY A 366 1.21 -6.71 20.40
C GLY A 366 1.32 -6.67 21.92
N ALA A 367 2.53 -6.60 22.47
CA ALA A 367 2.82 -6.60 23.91
C ALA A 367 3.11 -5.21 24.47
N LEU A 368 3.23 -4.17 23.64
CA LEU A 368 3.51 -2.80 24.08
C LEU A 368 2.46 -2.26 25.05
N SER A 369 2.77 -1.21 25.82
CA SER A 369 1.76 -0.44 26.55
C SER A 369 0.92 0.42 25.60
N THR A 370 -0.16 0.99 26.10
CA THR A 370 -0.92 1.99 25.34
C THR A 370 -0.04 3.18 24.96
N ASP A 371 0.77 3.71 25.89
CA ASP A 371 1.67 4.84 25.62
C ASP A 371 2.77 4.47 24.61
N GLN A 372 3.38 3.29 24.74
CA GLN A 372 4.38 2.80 23.79
C GLN A 372 3.76 2.60 22.41
N LEU A 373 2.54 2.06 22.33
CA LEU A 373 1.83 1.87 21.08
C LEU A 373 1.45 3.22 20.45
N ALA A 374 1.03 4.20 21.24
CA ALA A 374 0.73 5.56 20.80
C ALA A 374 1.96 6.22 20.17
N LEU A 375 3.12 6.10 20.82
CA LEU A 375 4.41 6.58 20.28
C LEU A 375 4.77 5.92 18.95
N VAL A 376 4.65 4.59 18.86
CA VAL A 376 4.93 3.85 17.62
C VAL A 376 4.00 4.29 16.49
N ILE A 377 2.69 4.35 16.73
CA ILE A 377 1.71 4.77 15.71
C ILE A 377 1.96 6.22 15.28
N ALA A 378 2.21 7.13 16.24
CA ALA A 378 2.46 8.52 15.93
C ALA A 378 3.73 8.72 15.09
N LYS A 379 4.82 8.03 15.45
CA LYS A 379 6.07 8.03 14.67
C LYS A 379 5.88 7.44 13.28
N GLU A 380 5.14 6.34 13.16
CA GLU A 380 4.82 5.76 11.85
C GLU A 380 4.08 6.78 10.98
N ILE A 381 3.05 7.44 11.51
CA ILE A 381 2.30 8.47 10.78
C ILE A 381 3.22 9.61 10.36
N GLN A 382 4.01 10.11 11.31
CA GLN A 382 4.90 11.27 11.12
C GLN A 382 5.90 11.05 9.99
N LEU A 383 6.43 9.82 9.86
CA LEU A 383 7.49 9.46 8.91
C LEU A 383 6.94 8.91 7.59
N ASN A 384 5.95 8.00 7.63
CA ASN A 384 5.61 7.17 6.47
C ASN A 384 4.51 7.70 5.55
N ILE A 385 3.60 8.59 6.00
CA ILE A 385 2.54 9.10 5.11
C ILE A 385 3.15 9.85 3.91
N ILE A 386 4.27 10.54 4.14
CA ILE A 386 4.98 11.26 3.09
C ILE A 386 5.91 10.33 2.33
N GLU A 387 6.76 9.54 2.98
CA GLU A 387 7.71 8.68 2.25
C GLU A 387 7.03 7.64 1.36
N LYS A 388 5.87 7.06 1.72
CA LYS A 388 5.19 6.05 0.89
C LYS A 388 4.28 6.63 -0.20
N SER A 389 3.72 7.82 -0.01
CA SER A 389 3.13 8.59 -1.13
C SER A 389 4.22 9.10 -2.08
N GLN A 390 5.41 9.34 -1.55
CA GLN A 390 6.55 9.81 -2.32
C GLN A 390 7.38 8.68 -2.96
N THR A 391 7.37 7.44 -2.48
CA THR A 391 8.25 6.37 -3.02
C THR A 391 7.73 5.67 -4.27
N GLY A 392 6.63 6.12 -4.88
CA GLY A 392 6.16 5.66 -6.21
C GLY A 392 5.77 4.18 -6.32
N HIS A 393 6.01 3.36 -5.29
CA HIS A 393 5.70 1.93 -5.27
C HIS A 393 4.20 1.65 -5.46
N VAL A 394 3.33 2.59 -5.06
CA VAL A 394 1.86 2.48 -5.17
C VAL A 394 1.39 2.50 -6.62
N VAL A 395 2.00 3.31 -7.48
CA VAL A 395 1.51 3.52 -8.84
C VAL A 395 2.07 2.46 -9.80
N GLN A 396 3.31 2.00 -9.61
CA GLN A 396 3.86 0.87 -10.37
C GLN A 396 3.16 -0.46 -10.04
N ASP A 397 2.62 -0.62 -8.82
CA ASP A 397 1.84 -1.80 -8.43
C ASP A 397 0.47 -1.88 -9.13
N ALA A 398 -0.11 -0.75 -9.55
CA ALA A 398 -1.36 -0.72 -10.31
C ALA A 398 -1.14 -1.11 -11.79
N LEU A 399 0.00 -0.72 -12.37
CA LEU A 399 0.33 -0.93 -13.78
C LEU A 399 0.95 -2.31 -14.07
N SER A 400 1.57 -2.94 -13.07
CA SER A 400 2.20 -4.27 -13.20
C SER A 400 1.37 -5.42 -12.63
N ALA A 401 0.12 -5.12 -12.24
CA ALA A 401 -0.85 -6.16 -11.92
C ALA A 401 -1.28 -6.83 -13.24
N PRO A 402 -1.28 -8.17 -13.33
CA PRO A 402 -1.97 -8.84 -14.43
C PRO A 402 -3.44 -8.43 -14.43
N GLU A 403 -3.98 -8.13 -15.61
CA GLU A 403 -5.39 -7.74 -15.82
C GLU A 403 -6.39 -8.72 -15.18
#